data_AF-A0A7Y1UE00-F1
#
_entry.id   AF-A0A7Y1UE00-F1
#
_cell.length_a   1.000
_cell.length_b   1.000
_cell.length_c   1.000
_cell.angle_alpha   90.00
_cell.angle_beta   90.00
_cell.angle_gamma   90.00
#
_symmetry.space_group_name_H-M   'P 1'
#
loop_
_entity.id
_entity.type
_entity.pdbx_description
1 polymer ?
#
loop_
_entity_poly.entity_id
_entity_poly.type
_entity_poly.pdbx_seq_one_letter_code
_entity_poly.pdbx_strand_id
1 'polypeptide(L)'
;MTEDRRNPAAIPGPAAAAVAGIAERLGPGVLFPLSYAVPRSLIVEAVPEKTRLLAGAAGRADPARAGAQGAYRFGPGEQDAYYRHYQESWFAETCRKGGWDCLRHLEIMMNGTIPIFAGLEDCPEWTLASYPRELLLQIRERHAPVLAGGSASVDDLDAGSLRRDAEDLLEFTRRHLHTEAMARYFLACMGAAGARSVLFLTRVKKPDYLCEMLLHGLRSVLGEGLVDVARRWWLYESAAPEAVGRLYGNGFTYTRHLEDRAIDRDRIASRIRAREFDLVIMANIERGTPFLKLVRQHYPRERVAIVDGGDYELFPGQPARPATRRPWRDTIAVPDGALAGAGVIFKREISEATLRAFEARRSGG
;
A
#
# COMPACT_ATOMS: atom_id res chain seq x y z
N MET A 1 -4.19 39.80 -16.39
CA MET A 1 -4.72 38.71 -15.54
C MET A 1 -3.91 37.47 -15.87
N THR A 2 -2.74 37.36 -15.24
CA THR A 2 -1.76 36.32 -15.49
C THR A 2 -2.20 35.04 -14.80
N GLU A 3 -2.38 33.99 -15.61
CA GLU A 3 -2.55 32.61 -15.14
C GLU A 3 -1.43 32.27 -14.15
N ASP A 4 -1.85 31.96 -12.93
CA ASP A 4 -1.04 31.28 -11.93
C ASP A 4 -0.64 29.91 -12.48
N ARG A 5 0.59 29.84 -12.99
CA ARG A 5 1.31 28.60 -13.30
C ARG A 5 1.54 27.86 -11.99
N ARG A 6 0.51 27.15 -11.53
CA ARG A 6 0.57 26.29 -10.35
C ARG A 6 1.80 25.39 -10.41
N ASN A 7 2.65 25.55 -9.40
CA ASN A 7 3.82 24.74 -9.12
C ASN A 7 3.48 23.24 -9.14
N PRO A 8 4.03 22.42 -10.07
CA PRO A 8 3.71 21.00 -10.17
C PRO A 8 4.34 20.13 -9.07
N ALA A 9 5.06 20.70 -8.09
CA ALA A 9 5.86 19.96 -7.13
C ALA A 9 5.34 20.00 -5.67
N ALA A 10 4.10 20.42 -5.42
CA ALA A 10 3.50 20.20 -4.09
C ALA A 10 3.07 18.73 -3.99
N ILE A 11 3.72 17.97 -3.12
CA ILE A 11 3.37 16.58 -2.83
C ILE A 11 1.91 16.56 -2.32
N PRO A 12 0.96 16.03 -3.10
CA PRO A 12 -0.43 16.12 -2.72
C PRO A 12 -0.74 15.02 -1.70
N GLY A 13 -1.35 15.40 -0.57
CA GLY A 13 -2.02 14.48 0.32
C GLY A 13 -1.38 14.31 1.70
N PRO A 14 -1.90 13.35 2.49
CA PRO A 14 -1.63 13.20 3.92
C PRO A 14 -0.17 12.90 4.27
N ALA A 15 0.59 12.35 3.33
CA ALA A 15 2.01 12.05 3.54
C ALA A 15 2.94 13.28 3.46
N ALA A 16 2.44 14.49 3.14
CA ALA A 16 3.28 15.66 2.93
C ALA A 16 4.16 16.01 4.14
N ALA A 17 3.60 15.99 5.35
CA ALA A 17 4.36 16.23 6.58
C ALA A 17 5.45 15.16 6.80
N ALA A 18 5.08 13.89 6.58
CA ALA A 18 6.02 12.77 6.66
C ALA A 18 7.20 12.95 5.68
N VAL A 19 6.91 13.36 4.45
CA VAL A 19 7.96 13.59 3.46
C VAL A 19 8.86 14.77 3.83
N ALA A 20 8.29 15.87 4.32
CA ALA A 20 9.07 17.04 4.72
C ALA A 20 10.08 16.69 5.83
N GLY A 21 9.64 15.99 6.89
CA GLY A 21 10.53 15.61 7.97
C GLY A 21 11.57 14.54 7.60
N ILE A 22 11.24 13.59 6.73
CA ILE A 22 12.25 12.67 6.17
C ILE A 22 13.28 13.44 5.34
N ALA A 23 12.84 14.39 4.52
CA ALA A 23 13.72 15.20 3.67
C ALA A 23 14.63 16.13 4.48
N GLU A 24 14.17 16.66 5.62
CA GLU A 24 14.98 17.45 6.54
C GLU A 24 16.18 16.64 7.07
N ARG A 25 15.95 15.36 7.40
CA ARG A 25 16.98 14.48 7.95
C ARG A 25 17.91 13.88 6.90
N LEU A 26 17.34 13.38 5.80
CA LEU A 26 18.09 12.61 4.81
C LEU A 26 18.48 13.42 3.57
N GLY A 27 17.93 14.62 3.40
CA GLY A 27 17.94 15.38 2.15
C GLY A 27 16.77 15.00 1.22
N PRO A 28 16.39 15.90 0.30
CA PRO A 28 15.26 15.68 -0.59
C PRO A 28 15.50 14.56 -1.59
N GLY A 29 14.44 13.85 -2.00
CA GLY A 29 14.50 12.84 -3.06
C GLY A 29 15.29 11.58 -2.68
N VAL A 30 15.48 11.31 -1.39
CA VAL A 30 16.20 10.12 -0.90
C VAL A 30 15.25 8.96 -0.61
N LEU A 31 14.30 9.20 0.28
CA LEU A 31 13.36 8.21 0.81
C LEU A 31 11.97 8.84 0.88
N PHE A 32 10.96 8.11 0.40
CA PHE A 32 9.56 8.48 0.50
C PHE A 32 8.76 7.34 1.16
N PRO A 33 7.77 7.65 2.01
CA PRO A 33 6.81 6.66 2.47
C PRO A 33 5.92 6.24 1.29
N LEU A 34 5.52 4.97 1.24
CA LEU A 34 4.52 4.50 0.28
C LEU A 34 3.60 3.49 0.93
N SER A 35 2.32 3.81 1.02
CA SER A 35 1.34 2.96 1.68
C SER A 35 0.59 2.07 0.71
N TYR A 36 -0.06 1.04 1.25
CA TYR A 36 -1.14 0.35 0.55
C TYR A 36 -2.27 1.32 0.19
N ALA A 37 -3.05 0.90 -0.78
CA ALA A 37 -4.26 1.57 -1.23
C ALA A 37 -5.26 0.51 -1.70
N VAL A 38 -6.49 0.92 -2.02
CA VAL A 38 -7.51 0.04 -2.61
C VAL A 38 -8.01 0.59 -3.94
N PRO A 39 -8.45 -0.25 -4.89
CA PRO A 39 -9.10 0.24 -6.10
C PRO A 39 -10.25 1.18 -5.77
N ARG A 40 -10.31 2.36 -6.40
CA ARG A 40 -11.34 3.37 -6.13
C ARG A 40 -12.75 2.83 -6.27
N SER A 41 -12.96 1.92 -7.21
CA SER A 41 -14.25 1.27 -7.49
C SER A 41 -14.78 0.40 -6.34
N LEU A 42 -13.97 0.05 -5.35
CA LEU A 42 -14.38 -0.73 -4.18
C LEU A 42 -14.82 0.13 -3.00
N ILE A 43 -14.56 1.43 -3.04
CA ILE A 43 -14.89 2.34 -1.94
C ILE A 43 -16.37 2.73 -2.07
N VAL A 44 -17.15 2.51 -1.02
CA VAL A 44 -18.57 2.87 -1.02
C VAL A 44 -18.75 4.38 -1.23
N GLU A 45 -19.86 4.75 -1.87
CA GLU A 45 -20.15 6.17 -2.18
C GLU A 45 -20.57 6.97 -0.95
N ALA A 46 -21.22 6.33 0.00
CA ALA A 46 -21.63 6.91 1.28
C ALA A 46 -21.57 5.84 2.37
N VAL A 47 -21.51 6.26 3.62
CA VAL A 47 -21.54 5.32 4.75
C VAL A 47 -22.87 4.54 4.69
N PRO A 48 -22.85 3.19 4.65
CA PRO A 48 -24.06 2.38 4.57
C PRO A 48 -24.91 2.45 5.84
N GLU A 49 -26.12 1.88 5.79
CA GLU A 49 -26.92 1.63 6.98
C GLU A 49 -26.20 0.66 7.93
N LYS A 50 -26.22 0.98 9.22
CA LYS A 50 -25.51 0.24 10.27
C LYS A 50 -26.52 -0.48 11.15
N THR A 51 -26.41 -1.80 11.21
CA THR A 51 -27.30 -2.67 12.01
C THR A 51 -26.57 -3.34 13.17
N ARG A 52 -25.23 -3.19 13.24
CA ARG A 52 -24.37 -3.82 14.23
C ARG A 52 -23.38 -2.81 14.80
N LEU A 53 -23.09 -2.92 16.10
CA LEU A 53 -22.06 -2.10 16.72
C LEU A 53 -20.66 -2.51 16.24
N LEU A 54 -20.34 -3.81 16.31
CA LEU A 54 -19.01 -4.33 16.03
C LEU A 54 -19.07 -5.46 15.00
N ALA A 55 -18.22 -5.37 13.98
CA ALA A 55 -17.94 -6.46 13.07
C ALA A 55 -17.17 -7.53 13.86
N GLY A 56 -17.83 -8.63 14.23
CA GLY A 56 -17.16 -9.76 14.89
C GLY A 56 -15.92 -10.19 14.11
N ALA A 57 -14.85 -10.58 14.82
CA ALA A 57 -13.51 -10.77 14.28
C ALA A 57 -13.50 -11.55 12.95
N ALA A 58 -13.43 -10.82 11.82
CA ALA A 58 -13.49 -11.40 10.48
C ALA A 58 -12.32 -12.36 10.16
N GLY A 59 -11.29 -12.39 11.03
CA GLY A 59 -10.15 -13.29 10.97
C GLY A 59 -10.07 -14.36 12.07
N ARG A 60 -11.13 -14.61 12.86
CA ARG A 60 -11.18 -15.82 13.71
C ARG A 60 -11.62 -17.02 12.87
N ALA A 61 -10.96 -18.15 13.12
CA ALA A 61 -11.27 -19.44 12.51
C ALA A 61 -12.75 -19.76 12.66
N ASP A 62 -13.42 -20.08 11.55
CA ASP A 62 -14.61 -20.92 11.63
C ASP A 62 -14.16 -22.32 12.04
N PRO A 63 -14.56 -22.83 13.22
CA PRO A 63 -14.21 -24.18 13.65
C PRO A 63 -14.65 -25.25 12.65
N ALA A 64 -15.73 -25.00 11.88
CA ALA A 64 -16.20 -25.91 10.85
C ALA A 64 -15.28 -25.96 9.60
N ARG A 65 -14.37 -24.98 9.44
CA ARG A 65 -13.40 -24.89 8.34
C ARG A 65 -11.96 -25.24 8.78
N ALA A 66 -11.78 -25.71 10.01
CA ALA A 66 -10.47 -26.08 10.58
C ALA A 66 -9.95 -27.40 10.00
N GLY A 67 -9.41 -27.37 8.78
CA GLY A 67 -8.82 -28.57 8.15
C GLY A 67 -8.14 -28.35 6.80
N ALA A 68 -8.47 -27.27 6.08
CA ALA A 68 -7.83 -26.92 4.82
C ALA A 68 -7.39 -25.46 4.88
N GLN A 69 -6.08 -25.21 4.85
CA GLN A 69 -5.46 -23.89 4.67
C GLN A 69 -6.20 -22.68 5.30
N GLY A 70 -6.26 -22.69 6.64
CA GLY A 70 -6.44 -21.50 7.47
C GLY A 70 -7.86 -20.95 7.57
N ALA A 71 -8.55 -21.26 8.66
CA ALA A 71 -9.12 -20.34 9.66
C ALA A 71 -9.69 -18.94 9.25
N TYR A 72 -10.09 -18.68 8.01
CA TYR A 72 -10.80 -17.46 7.64
C TYR A 72 -12.31 -17.69 7.72
N ARG A 73 -13.05 -16.69 8.24
CA ARG A 73 -14.52 -16.72 8.30
C ARG A 73 -15.14 -16.76 6.90
N PHE A 74 -14.55 -16.02 5.96
CA PHE A 74 -14.96 -15.96 4.56
C PHE A 74 -13.94 -16.70 3.71
N GLY A 75 -14.42 -17.50 2.76
CA GLY A 75 -13.65 -18.33 1.85
C GLY A 75 -13.58 -17.74 0.45
N PRO A 76 -12.96 -18.48 -0.48
CA PRO A 76 -12.89 -18.11 -1.89
C PRO A 76 -14.27 -17.78 -2.48
N GLY A 77 -14.39 -16.64 -3.16
CA GLY A 77 -15.65 -16.17 -3.77
C GLY A 77 -16.63 -15.46 -2.83
N GLU A 78 -16.37 -15.41 -1.52
CA GLU A 78 -17.26 -14.77 -0.53
C GLU A 78 -16.91 -13.28 -0.26
N GLN A 79 -16.29 -12.58 -1.23
CA GLN A 79 -15.82 -11.20 -1.06
C GLN A 79 -16.97 -10.23 -0.72
N ASP A 80 -18.11 -10.33 -1.41
CA ASP A 80 -19.24 -9.43 -1.18
C ASP A 80 -19.83 -9.62 0.22
N ALA A 81 -19.85 -10.86 0.72
CA ALA A 81 -20.28 -11.16 2.08
C ALA A 81 -19.27 -10.61 3.12
N TYR A 82 -17.97 -10.67 2.81
CA TYR A 82 -16.93 -10.06 3.63
C TYR A 82 -17.06 -8.54 3.72
N TYR A 83 -17.32 -7.87 2.60
CA TYR A 83 -17.55 -6.42 2.59
C TYR A 83 -18.84 -6.04 3.30
N ARG A 84 -19.94 -6.75 3.03
CA ARG A 84 -21.21 -6.53 3.71
C ARG A 84 -21.09 -6.65 5.23
N HIS A 85 -20.26 -7.57 5.71
CA HIS A 85 -19.99 -7.72 7.13
C HIS A 85 -19.41 -6.46 7.78
N TYR A 86 -18.57 -5.71 7.07
CA TYR A 86 -18.12 -4.38 7.50
C TYR A 86 -19.20 -3.33 7.29
N GLN A 87 -19.83 -3.29 6.12
CA GLN A 87 -20.84 -2.29 5.78
C GLN A 87 -21.97 -2.21 6.82
N GLU A 88 -22.40 -3.36 7.37
CA GLU A 88 -23.45 -3.43 8.40
C GLU A 88 -22.98 -3.05 9.82
N SER A 89 -21.69 -2.83 10.05
CA SER A 89 -21.11 -2.59 11.38
C SER A 89 -20.59 -1.16 11.53
N TRP A 90 -20.76 -0.55 12.72
CA TRP A 90 -20.16 0.75 13.05
C TRP A 90 -18.65 0.65 13.18
N PHE A 91 -18.18 -0.34 13.94
CA PHE A 91 -16.79 -0.57 14.24
C PHE A 91 -16.29 -1.90 13.69
N ALA A 92 -14.98 -1.99 13.47
CA ALA A 92 -14.30 -3.26 13.20
C ALA A 92 -12.90 -3.28 13.80
N GLU A 93 -12.52 -4.39 14.42
CA GLU A 93 -11.19 -4.56 15.00
C GLU A 93 -10.11 -4.71 13.93
N THR A 94 -8.99 -4.04 14.16
CA THR A 94 -7.78 -4.24 13.39
C THR A 94 -6.54 -4.00 14.25
N CYS A 95 -5.40 -4.51 13.79
CA CYS A 95 -4.14 -4.37 14.50
C CYS A 95 -2.97 -4.60 13.54
N ARG A 96 -1.77 -4.26 14.01
CA ARG A 96 -0.52 -4.68 13.38
C ARG A 96 -0.49 -6.21 13.20
N LYS A 97 -0.01 -6.67 12.05
CA LYS A 97 0.24 -8.11 11.76
C LYS A 97 1.73 -8.33 11.52
N GLY A 98 2.11 -8.78 10.31
CA GLY A 98 3.51 -8.83 9.90
C GLY A 98 4.13 -7.44 9.92
N GLY A 99 3.35 -6.45 9.50
CA GLY A 99 3.63 -5.03 9.49
C GLY A 99 2.47 -4.18 10.05
N TRP A 100 2.66 -2.87 10.09
CA TRP A 100 1.67 -1.86 10.46
C TRP A 100 0.69 -1.55 9.32
N ASP A 101 1.16 -1.56 8.08
CA ASP A 101 0.30 -1.32 6.91
C ASP A 101 -0.31 -2.63 6.44
N CYS A 102 -1.52 -2.91 6.94
CA CYS A 102 -2.32 -4.08 6.58
C CYS A 102 -3.52 -3.69 5.70
N LEU A 103 -3.78 -4.49 4.66
CA LEU A 103 -4.93 -4.29 3.76
C LEU A 103 -6.27 -4.20 4.50
N ARG A 104 -6.41 -4.90 5.64
CA ARG A 104 -7.62 -4.86 6.48
C ARG A 104 -8.02 -3.46 6.93
N HIS A 105 -7.06 -2.58 7.22
CA HIS A 105 -7.39 -1.20 7.62
C HIS A 105 -8.19 -0.50 6.53
N LEU A 106 -7.75 -0.67 5.28
CA LEU A 106 -8.41 -0.11 4.10
C LEU A 106 -9.73 -0.81 3.82
N GLU A 107 -9.80 -2.13 3.96
CA GLU A 107 -11.04 -2.89 3.77
C GLU A 107 -12.15 -2.48 4.75
N ILE A 108 -11.78 -2.10 5.98
CA ILE A 108 -12.71 -1.53 6.96
C ILE A 108 -13.15 -0.12 6.53
N MET A 109 -12.20 0.78 6.29
CA MET A 109 -12.51 2.19 5.98
C MET A 109 -13.25 2.36 4.65
N MET A 110 -12.89 1.58 3.62
CA MET A 110 -13.53 1.64 2.30
C MET A 110 -15.00 1.19 2.31
N ASN A 111 -15.41 0.45 3.34
CA ASN A 111 -16.78 0.01 3.56
C ASN A 111 -17.53 0.93 4.54
N GLY A 112 -17.02 2.15 4.78
CA GLY A 112 -17.65 3.14 5.67
C GLY A 112 -17.71 2.67 7.12
N THR A 113 -16.70 1.93 7.59
CA THR A 113 -16.63 1.38 8.95
C THR A 113 -15.47 2.00 9.70
N ILE A 114 -15.63 2.25 11.00
CA ILE A 114 -14.60 2.85 11.85
C ILE A 114 -13.64 1.74 12.34
N PRO A 115 -12.35 1.80 12.03
CA PRO A 115 -11.41 0.80 12.52
C PRO A 115 -11.03 1.07 13.98
N ILE A 116 -11.20 0.06 14.83
CA ILE A 116 -10.60 0.03 16.17
C ILE A 116 -9.19 -0.52 16.02
N PHE A 117 -8.21 0.38 15.92
CA PHE A 117 -6.81 0.02 15.69
C PHE A 117 -6.08 -0.16 17.03
N ALA A 118 -5.92 -1.41 17.46
CA ALA A 118 -5.19 -1.74 18.67
C ALA A 118 -3.69 -1.41 18.52
N GLY A 119 -3.16 -0.61 19.45
CA GLY A 119 -1.74 -0.21 19.52
C GLY A 119 -1.30 0.84 18.49
N LEU A 120 -2.22 1.57 17.86
CA LEU A 120 -1.87 2.58 16.85
C LEU A 120 -0.91 3.67 17.38
N GLU A 121 -0.96 3.98 18.67
CA GLU A 121 -0.06 4.88 19.39
C GLU A 121 1.42 4.45 19.34
N ASP A 122 1.68 3.15 19.20
CA ASP A 122 3.04 2.60 19.09
C ASP A 122 3.53 2.54 17.63
N CYS A 123 2.71 3.00 16.67
CA CYS A 123 3.07 3.04 15.27
C CYS A 123 4.21 4.05 15.04
N PRO A 124 5.32 3.68 14.38
CA PRO A 124 6.40 4.61 14.11
C PRO A 124 5.94 5.85 13.34
N GLU A 125 6.50 7.00 13.69
CA GLU A 125 6.10 8.31 13.18
C GLU A 125 5.98 8.38 11.65
N TRP A 126 6.89 7.75 10.91
CA TRP A 126 6.93 7.81 9.43
C TRP A 126 6.24 6.61 8.76
N THR A 127 5.64 5.71 9.53
CA THR A 127 4.87 4.54 9.05
C THR A 127 3.39 4.86 9.01
N LEU A 128 2.64 4.30 8.04
CA LEU A 128 1.25 4.70 7.76
C LEU A 128 1.12 6.20 7.46
N ALA A 129 2.14 6.82 6.88
CA ALA A 129 2.19 8.27 6.61
C ALA A 129 1.02 8.80 5.75
N SER A 130 0.38 7.93 4.97
CA SER A 130 -0.78 8.31 4.16
C SER A 130 -2.12 8.18 4.89
N TYR A 131 -2.15 7.57 6.08
CA TYR A 131 -3.38 7.31 6.83
C TYR A 131 -3.75 8.49 7.74
N PRO A 132 -5.05 8.66 8.09
CA PRO A 132 -5.50 9.73 8.97
C PRO A 132 -5.32 9.32 10.44
N ARG A 133 -4.07 9.11 10.88
CA ARG A 133 -3.77 8.53 12.20
C ARG A 133 -4.30 9.38 13.35
N GLU A 134 -4.15 10.69 13.26
CA GLU A 134 -4.62 11.63 14.27
C GLU A 134 -6.14 11.55 14.42
N LEU A 135 -6.87 11.51 13.29
CA LEU A 135 -8.32 11.32 13.29
C LEU A 135 -8.71 9.98 13.91
N LEU A 136 -8.02 8.89 13.57
CA LEU A 136 -8.27 7.57 14.17
C LEU A 136 -8.08 7.54 15.68
N LEU A 137 -7.04 8.20 16.19
CA LEU A 137 -6.78 8.32 17.63
C LEU A 137 -7.86 9.16 18.32
N GLN A 138 -8.27 10.28 17.72
CA GLN A 138 -9.35 11.14 18.23
C GLN A 138 -10.70 10.42 18.27
N ILE A 139 -11.04 9.68 17.22
CA ILE A 139 -12.26 8.86 17.16
C ILE A 139 -12.24 7.81 18.26
N ARG A 140 -11.11 7.12 18.44
CA ARG A 140 -10.97 6.11 19.51
C ARG A 140 -11.17 6.71 20.89
N GLU A 141 -10.60 7.88 21.17
CA GLU A 141 -10.77 8.57 22.44
C GLU A 141 -12.22 8.99 22.67
N ARG A 142 -12.85 9.60 21.65
CA ARG A 142 -14.26 10.03 21.69
C ARG A 142 -15.22 8.88 22.00
N HIS A 143 -14.95 7.70 21.42
CA HIS A 143 -15.80 6.52 21.57
C HIS A 143 -15.28 5.51 22.60
N ALA A 144 -14.25 5.84 23.39
CA ALA A 144 -13.67 4.94 24.37
C ALA A 144 -14.69 4.36 25.37
N PRO A 145 -15.70 5.11 25.88
CA PRO A 145 -16.73 4.56 26.77
C PRO A 145 -17.56 3.44 26.11
N VAL A 146 -17.92 3.64 24.83
CA VAL A 146 -18.66 2.64 24.03
C VAL A 146 -17.81 1.39 23.81
N LEU A 147 -16.51 1.57 23.56
CA LEU A 147 -15.57 0.48 23.32
C LEU A 147 -15.18 -0.30 24.60
N ALA A 148 -15.28 0.34 25.77
CA ALA A 148 -14.98 -0.27 27.07
C ALA A 148 -16.17 -1.06 27.66
N GLY A 149 -17.40 -0.73 27.27
CA GLY A 149 -18.62 -1.39 27.74
C GLY A 149 -18.95 -2.64 26.95
N GLY A 150 -18.85 -3.82 27.56
CA GLY A 150 -19.29 -5.10 26.96
C GLY A 150 -20.80 -5.21 26.69
N SER A 151 -21.56 -4.15 26.95
CA SER A 151 -23.03 -4.08 26.85
C SER A 151 -23.55 -2.74 26.35
N ALA A 152 -22.73 -1.93 25.66
CA ALA A 152 -23.24 -0.70 25.03
C ALA A 152 -24.32 -1.09 24.02
N SER A 153 -25.56 -0.65 24.24
CA SER A 153 -26.63 -0.83 23.26
C SER A 153 -26.44 0.17 22.13
N VAL A 154 -26.99 -0.11 20.94
CA VAL A 154 -26.98 0.85 19.82
C VAL A 154 -27.66 2.17 20.21
N ASP A 155 -28.56 2.13 21.20
CA ASP A 155 -29.33 3.27 21.70
C ASP A 155 -28.52 4.20 22.62
N ASP A 156 -27.40 3.74 23.19
CA ASP A 156 -26.49 4.55 24.01
C ASP A 156 -25.45 5.32 23.17
N LEU A 157 -25.45 5.12 21.85
CA LEU A 157 -24.51 5.73 20.93
C LEU A 157 -24.98 7.12 20.54
N ASP A 158 -24.08 8.11 20.56
CA ASP A 158 -24.26 9.31 19.74
C ASP A 158 -24.12 8.89 18.26
N ALA A 159 -25.22 8.36 17.71
CA ALA A 159 -25.29 7.90 16.32
C ALA A 159 -24.95 9.04 15.35
N GLY A 160 -25.21 10.30 15.73
CA GLY A 160 -24.79 11.46 14.97
C GLY A 160 -23.27 11.62 14.93
N SER A 161 -22.59 11.49 16.07
CA SER A 161 -21.12 11.53 16.10
C SER A 161 -20.48 10.36 15.38
N LEU A 162 -20.97 9.14 15.57
CA LEU A 162 -20.46 7.96 14.86
C LEU A 162 -20.62 8.10 13.34
N ARG A 163 -21.77 8.61 12.91
CA ARG A 163 -22.06 8.85 11.49
C ARG A 163 -21.05 9.84 10.90
N ARG A 164 -20.84 10.98 11.56
CA ARG A 164 -19.86 12.00 11.13
C ARG A 164 -18.44 11.42 11.05
N ASP A 165 -18.01 10.67 12.06
CA ASP A 165 -16.68 10.08 12.08
C ASP A 165 -16.47 9.04 10.96
N ALA A 166 -17.48 8.21 10.69
CA ALA A 166 -17.46 7.27 9.57
C ALA A 166 -17.46 8.00 8.22
N GLU A 167 -18.18 9.11 8.09
CA GLU A 167 -18.23 9.94 6.88
C GLU A 167 -16.89 10.64 6.63
N ASP A 168 -16.26 11.21 7.66
CA ASP A 168 -14.94 11.84 7.58
C ASP A 168 -13.86 10.83 7.16
N LEU A 169 -13.86 9.64 7.75
CA LEU A 169 -12.93 8.56 7.37
C LEU A 169 -13.18 8.05 5.95
N LEU A 170 -14.44 7.89 5.56
CA LEU A 170 -14.80 7.46 4.22
C LEU A 170 -14.37 8.51 3.19
N GLU A 171 -14.64 9.78 3.44
CA GLU A 171 -14.24 10.88 2.54
C GLU A 171 -12.72 10.96 2.42
N PHE A 172 -11.99 10.84 3.53
CA PHE A 172 -10.54 10.75 3.50
C PHE A 172 -10.06 9.57 2.64
N THR A 173 -10.68 8.39 2.82
CA THR A 173 -10.34 7.18 2.07
C THR A 173 -10.58 7.37 0.57
N ARG A 174 -11.73 7.95 0.19
CA ARG A 174 -12.11 8.28 -1.19
C ARG A 174 -11.21 9.31 -1.85
N ARG A 175 -10.59 10.20 -1.07
CA ARG A 175 -9.65 11.22 -1.59
C ARG A 175 -8.21 10.74 -1.69
N HIS A 176 -7.76 9.92 -0.74
CA HIS A 176 -6.32 9.72 -0.51
C HIS A 176 -5.85 8.27 -0.53
N LEU A 177 -6.69 7.31 -0.17
CA LEU A 177 -6.28 5.92 0.05
C LEU A 177 -6.70 4.96 -1.07
N HIS A 178 -6.96 5.51 -2.26
CA HIS A 178 -7.19 4.73 -3.46
C HIS A 178 -5.97 4.65 -4.37
N THR A 179 -5.87 3.60 -5.17
CA THR A 179 -4.66 3.26 -5.95
C THR A 179 -4.26 4.36 -6.92
N GLU A 180 -5.21 5.05 -7.55
CA GLU A 180 -4.93 6.13 -8.49
C GLU A 180 -4.40 7.39 -7.78
N ALA A 181 -4.85 7.68 -6.56
CA ALA A 181 -4.28 8.76 -5.74
C ALA A 181 -2.84 8.42 -5.35
N MET A 182 -2.59 7.18 -4.90
CA MET A 182 -1.25 6.72 -4.53
C MET A 182 -0.27 6.71 -5.72
N ALA A 183 -0.75 6.36 -6.91
CA ALA A 183 0.05 6.43 -8.13
C ALA A 183 0.41 7.87 -8.53
N ARG A 184 -0.51 8.83 -8.39
CA ARG A 184 -0.21 10.26 -8.62
C ARG A 184 0.77 10.81 -7.60
N TYR A 185 0.59 10.46 -6.33
CA TYR A 185 1.55 10.77 -5.27
C TYR A 185 2.94 10.24 -5.61
N PHE A 186 3.05 8.96 -5.98
CA PHE A 186 4.30 8.32 -6.35
C PHE A 186 4.99 9.02 -7.53
N LEU A 187 4.24 9.32 -8.60
CA LEU A 187 4.76 10.05 -9.76
C LEU A 187 5.19 11.49 -9.40
N ALA A 188 4.46 12.17 -8.52
CA ALA A 188 4.83 13.50 -8.03
C ALA A 188 6.13 13.47 -7.21
N CYS A 189 6.30 12.50 -6.31
CA CYS A 189 7.54 12.29 -5.55
C CYS A 189 8.75 12.04 -6.47
N MET A 190 8.52 11.38 -7.61
CA MET A 190 9.55 11.16 -8.64
C MET A 190 9.79 12.38 -9.56
N GLY A 191 9.08 13.49 -9.37
CA GLY A 191 9.10 14.62 -10.32
C GLY A 191 8.64 14.23 -11.72
N ALA A 192 7.81 13.19 -11.81
CA ALA A 192 7.42 12.49 -13.04
C ALA A 192 5.89 12.50 -13.24
N ALA A 193 5.19 13.51 -12.72
CA ALA A 193 3.73 13.65 -12.86
C ALA A 193 3.26 13.68 -14.33
N GLY A 194 4.13 14.13 -15.26
CA GLY A 194 3.87 14.14 -16.71
C GLY A 194 4.43 12.94 -17.47
N ALA A 195 4.87 11.87 -16.79
CA ALA A 195 5.39 10.67 -17.45
C ALA A 195 4.32 10.03 -18.34
N ARG A 196 4.73 9.60 -19.52
CA ARG A 196 3.88 8.93 -20.53
C ARG A 196 4.26 7.46 -20.71
N SER A 197 5.54 7.14 -20.48
CA SER A 197 6.10 5.80 -20.65
C SER A 197 6.80 5.38 -19.36
N VAL A 198 6.29 4.36 -18.67
CA VAL A 198 6.84 3.89 -17.39
C VAL A 198 7.08 2.39 -17.46
N LEU A 199 8.28 1.96 -17.09
CA LEU A 199 8.63 0.53 -17.00
C LEU A 199 8.50 0.05 -15.56
N PHE A 200 7.71 -0.98 -15.33
CA PHE A 200 7.52 -1.63 -14.03
C PHE A 200 8.19 -3.01 -14.01
N LEU A 201 9.28 -3.11 -13.26
CA LEU A 201 10.13 -4.29 -13.16
C LEU A 201 9.91 -5.00 -11.84
N THR A 202 9.55 -6.29 -11.91
CA THR A 202 9.32 -7.12 -10.73
C THR A 202 9.62 -8.58 -11.06
N ARG A 203 10.12 -9.33 -10.08
CA ARG A 203 10.41 -10.78 -10.20
C ARG A 203 9.48 -11.67 -9.40
N VAL A 204 8.55 -11.07 -8.69
CA VAL A 204 7.63 -11.76 -7.78
C VAL A 204 6.79 -12.77 -8.57
N LYS A 205 6.40 -13.89 -7.98
CA LYS A 205 5.46 -14.87 -8.58
C LYS A 205 4.18 -15.06 -7.77
N LYS A 206 4.06 -14.33 -6.66
CA LYS A 206 2.96 -14.34 -5.70
C LYS A 206 2.48 -12.90 -5.46
N PRO A 207 1.27 -12.69 -4.95
CA PRO A 207 0.83 -11.35 -4.61
C PRO A 207 1.71 -10.69 -3.55
N ASP A 208 1.97 -9.40 -3.75
CA ASP A 208 2.56 -8.49 -2.78
C ASP A 208 1.74 -7.20 -2.81
N TYR A 209 1.01 -6.89 -1.73
CA TYR A 209 0.01 -5.82 -1.77
C TYR A 209 0.59 -4.46 -2.19
N LEU A 210 1.81 -4.08 -1.80
CA LEU A 210 2.37 -2.80 -2.23
C LEU A 210 2.60 -2.80 -3.74
N CYS A 211 3.21 -3.88 -4.23
CA CYS A 211 3.50 -4.06 -5.65
C CYS A 211 2.21 -4.11 -6.48
N GLU A 212 1.21 -4.88 -6.04
CA GLU A 212 -0.07 -5.02 -6.74
C GLU A 212 -0.84 -3.69 -6.79
N MET A 213 -0.92 -2.97 -5.66
CA MET A 213 -1.67 -1.71 -5.58
C MET A 213 -1.00 -0.58 -6.33
N LEU A 214 0.33 -0.49 -6.27
CA LEU A 214 1.08 0.47 -7.06
C LEU A 214 0.93 0.18 -8.56
N LEU A 215 1.02 -1.08 -8.97
CA LEU A 215 0.81 -1.46 -10.37
C LEU A 215 -0.61 -1.12 -10.84
N HIS A 216 -1.62 -1.48 -10.04
CA HIS A 216 -3.04 -1.18 -10.32
C HIS A 216 -3.24 0.32 -10.52
N GLY A 217 -2.75 1.14 -9.59
CA GLY A 217 -2.87 2.58 -9.66
C GLY A 217 -2.15 3.17 -10.87
N LEU A 218 -0.90 2.78 -11.12
CA LEU A 218 -0.14 3.26 -12.27
C LEU A 218 -0.79 2.86 -13.60
N ARG A 219 -1.34 1.63 -13.70
CA ARG A 219 -2.07 1.18 -14.89
C ARG A 219 -3.32 2.00 -15.12
N SER A 220 -4.06 2.30 -14.05
CA SER A 220 -5.28 3.10 -14.09
C SER A 220 -5.01 4.56 -14.50
N VAL A 221 -3.82 5.09 -14.18
CA VAL A 221 -3.41 6.46 -14.54
C VAL A 221 -2.81 6.56 -15.94
N LEU A 222 -1.93 5.63 -16.29
CA LEU A 222 -1.12 5.71 -17.50
C LEU A 222 -1.71 4.93 -18.68
N GLY A 223 -2.71 4.08 -18.43
CA GLY A 223 -3.25 3.18 -19.44
C GLY A 223 -2.12 2.34 -20.05
N GLU A 224 -2.00 2.34 -21.37
CA GLU A 224 -0.97 1.61 -22.12
C GLU A 224 0.46 2.15 -21.90
N GLY A 225 0.60 3.37 -21.37
CA GLY A 225 1.88 3.98 -21.05
C GLY A 225 2.68 3.24 -19.96
N LEU A 226 2.04 2.37 -19.18
CA LEU A 226 2.73 1.47 -18.27
C LEU A 226 3.13 0.17 -18.97
N VAL A 227 4.39 -0.22 -18.88
CA VAL A 227 4.89 -1.53 -19.35
C VAL A 227 5.34 -2.34 -18.14
N ASP A 228 4.60 -3.39 -17.80
CA ASP A 228 4.96 -4.30 -16.70
C ASP A 228 5.63 -5.57 -17.21
N VAL A 229 6.77 -5.93 -16.61
CA VAL A 229 7.45 -7.18 -16.93
C VAL A 229 6.87 -8.31 -16.11
N ALA A 230 6.58 -9.43 -16.78
CA ALA A 230 5.85 -10.58 -16.24
C ALA A 230 4.42 -10.21 -15.80
N ARG A 231 3.50 -10.22 -16.78
CA ARG A 231 2.09 -9.89 -16.60
C ARG A 231 1.51 -10.54 -15.33
N ARG A 232 0.99 -9.70 -14.44
CA ARG A 232 0.33 -10.08 -13.19
C ARG A 232 -1.10 -10.56 -13.44
N TRP A 233 -1.24 -11.79 -13.94
CA TRP A 233 -2.53 -12.31 -14.43
C TRP A 233 -3.69 -12.10 -13.45
N TRP A 234 -3.48 -12.25 -12.14
CA TRP A 234 -4.52 -12.12 -11.11
C TRP A 234 -5.12 -10.72 -10.96
N LEU A 235 -4.45 -9.67 -11.44
CA LEU A 235 -5.00 -8.31 -11.38
C LEU A 235 -6.04 -8.05 -12.46
N TYR A 236 -6.08 -8.87 -13.51
CA TYR A 236 -6.90 -8.64 -14.70
C TYR A 236 -8.24 -9.37 -14.61
N GLU A 237 -9.28 -8.79 -15.21
CA GLU A 237 -10.65 -9.31 -15.21
C GLU A 237 -10.76 -10.74 -15.75
N SER A 238 -9.93 -11.08 -16.73
CA SER A 238 -9.81 -12.43 -17.30
C SER A 238 -9.29 -13.52 -16.33
N ALA A 239 -8.79 -13.15 -15.14
CA ALA A 239 -8.36 -14.14 -14.16
C ALA A 239 -9.53 -15.00 -13.65
N ALA A 240 -9.35 -16.32 -13.65
CA ALA A 240 -10.36 -17.26 -13.17
C ALA A 240 -10.65 -17.05 -11.67
N PRO A 241 -11.93 -16.90 -11.25
CA PRO A 241 -12.32 -16.73 -9.84
C PRO A 241 -11.73 -17.79 -8.91
N GLU A 242 -11.70 -19.05 -9.34
CA GLU A 242 -11.19 -20.18 -8.55
C GLU A 242 -9.68 -20.11 -8.36
N ALA A 243 -8.97 -19.55 -9.35
CA ALA A 243 -7.52 -19.38 -9.28
C ALA A 243 -7.14 -18.21 -8.36
N VAL A 244 -7.84 -17.08 -8.44
CA VAL A 244 -7.61 -15.94 -7.53
C VAL A 244 -8.01 -16.27 -6.09
N GLY A 245 -9.03 -17.11 -5.91
CA GLY A 245 -9.46 -17.60 -4.60
C GLY A 245 -8.40 -18.41 -3.83
N ARG A 246 -7.40 -18.96 -4.53
CA ARG A 246 -6.27 -19.68 -3.91
C ARG A 246 -5.10 -18.76 -3.51
N LEU A 247 -5.19 -17.48 -3.84
CA LEU A 247 -4.19 -16.49 -3.48
C LEU A 247 -4.34 -16.10 -2.00
N TYR A 248 -3.30 -15.46 -1.47
CA TYR A 248 -3.32 -14.97 -0.09
C TYR A 248 -4.52 -14.03 0.15
N GLY A 249 -5.20 -14.20 1.29
CA GLY A 249 -6.41 -13.45 1.61
C GLY A 249 -7.59 -13.74 0.67
N ASN A 250 -7.65 -14.94 0.09
CA ASN A 250 -8.67 -15.36 -0.90
C ASN A 250 -8.73 -14.48 -2.16
N GLY A 251 -7.67 -13.72 -2.45
CA GLY A 251 -7.66 -12.77 -3.57
C GLY A 251 -8.52 -11.53 -3.35
N PHE A 252 -9.02 -11.30 -2.13
CA PHE A 252 -9.97 -10.20 -1.88
C PHE A 252 -9.32 -8.84 -2.12
N THR A 253 -10.09 -7.89 -2.66
CA THR A 253 -9.75 -6.46 -2.77
C THR A 253 -8.69 -6.09 -3.81
N TYR A 254 -7.76 -6.99 -4.16
CA TYR A 254 -6.63 -6.65 -5.04
C TYR A 254 -6.67 -7.35 -6.40
N THR A 255 -7.58 -8.29 -6.64
CA THR A 255 -7.60 -9.09 -7.87
C THR A 255 -8.72 -8.68 -8.81
N ARG A 256 -8.54 -8.88 -10.13
CA ARG A 256 -9.59 -8.68 -11.15
C ARG A 256 -10.15 -7.26 -11.23
N HIS A 257 -9.30 -6.25 -11.04
CA HIS A 257 -9.67 -4.83 -11.08
C HIS A 257 -8.98 -4.05 -12.21
N LEU A 258 -8.38 -4.75 -13.17
CA LEU A 258 -7.79 -4.17 -14.38
C LEU A 258 -8.39 -4.81 -15.63
N GLU A 259 -8.73 -3.97 -16.59
CA GLU A 259 -9.11 -4.41 -17.92
C GLU A 259 -7.94 -5.13 -18.63
N ASP A 260 -8.29 -6.13 -19.42
CA ASP A 260 -7.35 -6.85 -20.28
C ASP A 260 -6.85 -5.96 -21.43
N ARG A 261 -5.58 -5.56 -21.37
CA ARG A 261 -4.93 -4.74 -22.41
C ARG A 261 -3.72 -5.45 -23.01
N ALA A 262 -3.58 -5.32 -24.32
CA ALA A 262 -2.39 -5.75 -25.04
C ALA A 262 -1.25 -4.77 -24.73
N ILE A 263 -0.16 -5.26 -24.14
CA ILE A 263 1.02 -4.46 -23.80
C ILE A 263 2.23 -5.20 -24.34
N ASP A 264 3.03 -4.52 -25.15
CA ASP A 264 4.31 -5.03 -25.64
C ASP A 264 5.29 -5.17 -24.47
N ARG A 265 5.60 -6.43 -24.12
CA ARG A 265 6.53 -6.82 -23.06
C ARG A 265 7.81 -7.44 -23.62
N ASP A 266 8.03 -7.34 -24.92
CA ASP A 266 9.19 -7.92 -25.59
C ASP A 266 10.38 -6.97 -25.57
N ARG A 267 11.56 -7.54 -25.81
CA ARG A 267 12.82 -6.80 -26.04
C ARG A 267 13.14 -5.76 -24.95
N ILE A 268 12.69 -5.97 -23.71
CA ILE A 268 12.83 -5.03 -22.58
C ILE A 268 14.28 -4.55 -22.40
N ALA A 269 15.27 -5.45 -22.54
CA ALA A 269 16.67 -5.06 -22.45
C ALA A 269 17.07 -4.05 -23.53
N SER A 270 16.61 -4.21 -24.77
CA SER A 270 16.88 -3.24 -25.85
C SER A 270 16.17 -1.92 -25.60
N ARG A 271 14.93 -1.96 -25.11
CA ARG A 271 14.12 -0.76 -24.78
C ARG A 271 14.74 0.05 -23.63
N ILE A 272 15.31 -0.63 -22.63
CA ILE A 272 16.10 0.01 -21.56
C ILE A 272 17.36 0.68 -22.15
N ARG A 273 18.10 0.01 -23.04
CA ARG A 273 19.31 0.59 -23.66
C ARG A 273 18.99 1.84 -24.49
N ALA A 274 17.86 1.81 -25.19
CA ALA A 274 17.34 2.92 -25.99
C ALA A 274 16.71 4.06 -25.16
N ARG A 275 16.62 3.90 -23.83
CA ARG A 275 16.03 4.88 -22.89
C ARG A 275 14.58 5.26 -23.23
N GLU A 276 13.77 4.29 -23.64
CA GLU A 276 12.38 4.51 -24.09
C GLU A 276 11.38 4.93 -22.99
N PHE A 277 11.74 4.76 -21.72
CA PHE A 277 10.87 5.03 -20.58
C PHE A 277 11.23 6.35 -19.90
N ASP A 278 10.23 7.13 -19.49
CA ASP A 278 10.41 8.34 -18.68
C ASP A 278 10.80 8.01 -17.22
N LEU A 279 10.43 6.83 -16.75
CA LEU A 279 10.64 6.34 -15.39
C LEU A 279 10.76 4.81 -15.39
N VAL A 280 11.70 4.29 -14.61
CA VAL A 280 11.84 2.85 -14.36
C VAL A 280 11.58 2.55 -12.88
N ILE A 281 10.70 1.60 -12.60
CA ILE A 281 10.32 1.20 -11.25
C ILE A 281 10.83 -0.21 -11.00
N MET A 282 11.67 -0.38 -9.99
CA MET A 282 12.09 -1.68 -9.47
C MET A 282 11.26 -2.01 -8.24
N ALA A 283 10.20 -2.79 -8.45
CA ALA A 283 9.23 -3.15 -7.42
C ALA A 283 9.55 -4.47 -6.71
N ASN A 284 9.30 -4.50 -5.40
CA ASN A 284 9.53 -5.63 -4.51
C ASN A 284 10.98 -6.13 -4.56
N ILE A 285 11.88 -5.26 -4.10
CA ILE A 285 13.33 -5.53 -4.12
C ILE A 285 13.75 -6.76 -3.31
N GLU A 286 12.98 -7.18 -2.31
CA GLU A 286 13.26 -8.39 -1.53
C GLU A 286 13.26 -9.64 -2.40
N ARG A 287 12.49 -9.64 -3.49
CA ARG A 287 12.36 -10.77 -4.40
C ARG A 287 13.17 -10.59 -5.68
N GLY A 288 14.12 -9.66 -5.64
CA GLY A 288 15.17 -9.48 -6.63
C GLY A 288 15.05 -8.17 -7.42
N THR A 289 16.13 -7.88 -8.16
CA THR A 289 16.33 -6.62 -8.87
C THR A 289 16.58 -6.88 -10.36
N PRO A 290 15.54 -7.34 -11.11
CA PRO A 290 15.69 -7.65 -12.52
C PRO A 290 16.21 -6.42 -13.29
N PHE A 291 17.16 -6.66 -14.20
CA PHE A 291 17.80 -5.64 -15.03
C PHE A 291 18.56 -4.52 -14.28
N LEU A 292 18.79 -4.62 -12.96
CA LEU A 292 19.45 -3.56 -12.16
C LEU A 292 20.74 -3.00 -12.79
N LYS A 293 21.65 -3.88 -13.20
CA LYS A 293 22.92 -3.48 -13.84
C LYS A 293 22.66 -2.65 -15.11
N LEU A 294 21.72 -3.09 -15.93
CA LEU A 294 21.38 -2.43 -17.18
C LEU A 294 20.68 -1.09 -16.93
N VAL A 295 19.73 -1.05 -16.01
CA VAL A 295 19.03 0.19 -15.62
C VAL A 295 20.03 1.22 -15.12
N ARG A 296 20.96 0.85 -14.22
CA ARG A 296 22.00 1.76 -13.70
C ARG A 296 22.95 2.30 -14.78
N GLN A 297 23.16 1.57 -15.87
CA GLN A 297 24.01 2.01 -16.98
C GLN A 297 23.32 3.06 -17.86
N HIS A 298 21.99 3.04 -17.94
CA HIS A 298 21.24 3.82 -18.91
C HIS A 298 20.34 4.90 -18.30
N TYR A 299 19.96 4.79 -17.03
CA TYR A 299 19.07 5.72 -16.36
C TYR A 299 19.75 6.43 -15.19
N PRO A 300 19.58 7.75 -15.07
CA PRO A 300 20.03 8.46 -13.87
C PRO A 300 19.15 8.08 -12.68
N ARG A 301 19.69 8.25 -11.48
CA ARG A 301 19.05 7.86 -10.21
C ARG A 301 17.65 8.45 -10.05
N GLU A 302 17.44 9.69 -10.48
CA GLU A 302 16.19 10.44 -10.36
C GLU A 302 15.08 9.89 -11.27
N ARG A 303 15.44 9.01 -12.22
CA ARG A 303 14.51 8.31 -13.12
C ARG A 303 14.36 6.83 -12.77
N VAL A 304 14.85 6.42 -11.59
CA VAL A 304 14.73 5.06 -11.10
C VAL A 304 14.10 5.08 -9.72
N ALA A 305 12.94 4.44 -9.57
CA ALA A 305 12.30 4.22 -8.30
C ALA A 305 12.60 2.80 -7.78
N ILE A 306 12.86 2.69 -6.48
CA ILE A 306 13.12 1.42 -5.80
C ILE A 306 12.07 1.24 -4.72
N VAL A 307 11.23 0.21 -4.84
CA VAL A 307 10.06 0.03 -3.96
C VAL A 307 10.25 -1.17 -3.04
N ASP A 308 10.16 -0.91 -1.73
CA ASP A 308 10.24 -1.88 -0.65
C ASP A 308 8.92 -1.97 0.14
N GLY A 309 8.21 -3.08 -0.06
CA GLY A 309 6.94 -3.40 0.63
C GLY A 309 7.08 -4.35 1.81
N GLY A 310 8.30 -4.63 2.27
CA GLY A 310 8.56 -5.66 3.27
C GLY A 310 8.04 -5.36 4.68
N ASP A 311 7.66 -6.43 5.39
CA ASP A 311 7.26 -6.45 6.82
C ASP A 311 8.49 -6.37 7.74
N TYR A 312 9.35 -5.38 7.52
CA TYR A 312 10.58 -5.19 8.28
C TYR A 312 11.06 -3.75 8.26
N GLU A 313 11.80 -3.43 9.32
CA GLU A 313 12.24 -2.08 9.64
C GLU A 313 13.39 -1.60 8.75
N LEU A 314 14.39 -2.46 8.51
CA LEU A 314 15.60 -2.09 7.77
C LEU A 314 15.49 -2.39 6.28
N PHE A 315 15.91 -1.44 5.46
CA PHE A 315 15.91 -1.58 4.01
C PHE A 315 16.89 -2.68 3.55
N PRO A 316 16.57 -3.50 2.52
CA PRO A 316 17.45 -4.55 2.05
C PRO A 316 18.86 -4.06 1.68
N GLY A 317 19.86 -4.87 2.02
CA GLY A 317 21.29 -4.56 1.86
C GLY A 317 21.88 -3.68 2.97
N GLN A 318 21.15 -3.43 4.07
CA GLN A 318 21.67 -2.76 5.27
C GLN A 318 22.34 -3.76 6.23
N PRO A 319 23.55 -3.45 6.75
CA PRO A 319 24.41 -4.39 7.48
C PRO A 319 23.89 -4.84 8.85
N ALA A 320 22.73 -4.32 9.29
CA ALA A 320 22.06 -4.68 10.55
C ALA A 320 20.77 -5.48 10.35
N ARG A 321 20.39 -5.89 9.13
CA ARG A 321 19.22 -6.74 8.91
C ARG A 321 19.51 -8.13 9.49
N PRO A 322 18.89 -8.54 10.62
CA PRO A 322 19.16 -9.87 11.15
C PRO A 322 18.71 -10.91 10.12
N ALA A 323 19.49 -11.97 9.94
CA ALA A 323 19.18 -13.08 9.03
C ALA A 323 17.89 -13.85 9.40
N THR A 324 17.17 -13.41 10.43
CA THR A 324 16.14 -14.13 11.16
C THR A 324 14.74 -13.59 10.87
N ARG A 325 14.23 -13.97 9.71
CA ARG A 325 12.92 -14.61 9.55
C ARG A 325 13.14 -15.54 8.40
N ARG A 326 12.70 -16.82 8.48
CA ARG A 326 12.77 -17.75 7.33
C ARG A 326 12.34 -16.94 6.11
N PRO A 327 13.26 -16.62 5.18
CA PRO A 327 12.90 -15.83 4.04
C PRO A 327 11.74 -16.58 3.39
N TRP A 328 10.74 -15.86 2.88
CA TRP A 328 9.80 -16.52 1.98
C TRP A 328 10.65 -17.31 0.98
N ARG A 329 10.28 -18.55 0.65
CA ARG A 329 11.12 -19.48 -0.14
C ARG A 329 11.73 -18.88 -1.43
N ASP A 330 11.18 -17.76 -1.89
CA ASP A 330 11.52 -17.04 -3.12
C ASP A 330 12.24 -15.69 -2.87
N THR A 331 12.66 -15.37 -1.64
CA THR A 331 13.46 -14.17 -1.34
C THR A 331 14.84 -14.31 -1.97
N ILE A 332 15.27 -13.28 -2.70
CA ILE A 332 16.60 -13.23 -3.31
C ILE A 332 17.43 -12.26 -2.47
N ALA A 333 18.52 -12.74 -1.89
CA ALA A 333 19.43 -11.87 -1.13
C ALA A 333 19.91 -10.72 -2.02
N VAL A 334 19.63 -9.49 -1.60
CA VAL A 334 20.18 -8.27 -2.20
C VAL A 334 21.50 -8.00 -1.48
N PRO A 335 22.65 -8.07 -2.17
CA PRO A 335 23.94 -7.82 -1.53
C PRO A 335 24.01 -6.44 -0.89
N ASP A 336 24.80 -6.32 0.17
CA ASP A 336 25.02 -5.04 0.85
C ASP A 336 25.53 -3.99 -0.13
N GLY A 337 24.95 -2.79 -0.05
CA GLY A 337 25.28 -1.67 -0.94
C GLY A 337 24.82 -1.81 -2.40
N ALA A 338 24.23 -2.94 -2.83
CA ALA A 338 23.84 -3.14 -4.24
C ALA A 338 22.84 -2.10 -4.76
N LEU A 339 22.04 -1.52 -3.86
CA LEU A 339 21.04 -0.49 -4.16
C LEU A 339 21.51 0.93 -3.84
N ALA A 340 22.72 1.11 -3.29
CA ALA A 340 23.26 2.42 -2.99
C ALA A 340 23.38 3.26 -4.28
N GLY A 341 22.75 4.44 -4.26
CA GLY A 341 22.68 5.35 -5.41
C GLY A 341 21.91 4.81 -6.62
N ALA A 342 21.26 3.65 -6.52
CA ALA A 342 20.60 3.02 -7.67
C ALA A 342 19.26 3.65 -8.04
N GLY A 343 18.66 4.44 -7.15
CA GLY A 343 17.39 5.12 -7.37
C GLY A 343 16.91 5.93 -6.17
N VAL A 344 15.74 6.53 -6.34
CA VAL A 344 14.90 7.10 -5.28
C VAL A 344 14.15 5.97 -4.59
N ILE A 345 14.13 5.95 -3.25
CA ILE A 345 13.59 4.82 -2.50
C ILE A 345 12.19 5.13 -1.98
N PHE A 346 11.28 4.17 -2.14
CA PHE A 346 9.96 4.15 -1.53
C PHE A 346 9.90 2.98 -0.57
N LYS A 347 9.51 3.24 0.67
CA LYS A 347 9.41 2.21 1.70
C LYS A 347 8.07 2.31 2.42
N ARG A 348 7.45 1.15 2.66
CA ARG A 348 6.15 1.08 3.33
C ARG A 348 6.20 1.37 4.82
N GLU A 349 7.22 0.83 5.49
CA GLU A 349 7.41 1.01 6.93
C GLU A 349 8.72 1.74 7.17
N ILE A 350 8.63 2.95 7.70
CA ILE A 350 9.77 3.80 8.00
C ILE A 350 9.73 4.07 9.51
N SER A 351 10.78 3.65 10.19
CA SER A 351 11.01 3.92 11.61
C SER A 351 12.27 4.77 11.80
N GLU A 352 12.53 5.14 13.05
CA GLU A 352 13.79 5.76 13.44
C GLU A 352 15.02 4.92 13.08
N ALA A 353 14.95 3.59 13.22
CA ALA A 353 16.06 2.73 12.83
C ALA A 353 16.29 2.74 11.31
N THR A 354 15.21 2.82 10.51
CA THR A 354 15.32 3.01 9.06
C THR A 354 16.12 4.27 8.75
N LEU A 355 15.75 5.42 9.34
CA LEU A 355 16.38 6.71 9.07
C LEU A 355 17.85 6.73 9.51
N ARG A 356 18.17 6.25 10.71
CA ARG A 356 19.55 6.12 11.20
C ARG A 356 20.43 5.27 10.27
N ALA A 357 19.88 4.19 9.72
CA ALA A 357 20.62 3.34 8.81
C ALA A 357 20.86 4.00 7.43
N PHE A 358 20.01 4.96 7.02
CA PHE A 358 20.29 5.82 5.86
C PHE A 358 21.33 6.90 6.17
N GLU A 359 21.26 7.54 7.34
CA GLU A 359 22.22 8.55 7.80
C GLU A 359 23.64 7.96 7.88
N ALA A 360 23.80 6.79 8.49
CA ALA A 360 25.09 6.12 8.64
C ALA A 360 25.79 5.84 7.30
N ARG A 361 25.02 5.57 6.23
CA ARG A 361 25.57 5.37 4.88
C ARG A 361 26.05 6.66 4.21
N ARG A 362 25.51 7.82 4.59
CA ARG A 362 25.98 9.13 4.06
C ARG A 362 27.28 9.55 4.72
N SER A 363 27.46 9.24 6.01
CA SER A 363 28.64 9.65 6.78
C SER A 363 29.88 8.76 6.57
N GLY A 364 29.72 7.57 5.97
CA GLY A 364 30.79 6.62 5.68
C GLY A 364 31.20 6.54 4.20
N GLY A 365 30.85 7.56 3.41
CA GLY A 365 31.13 7.65 1.96
C GLY A 365 32.27 8.60 1.63
#